data_AF-A0A1H4VDY0-F1
#
_entry.id   AF-A0A1H4VDY0-F1
#
_cell.length_a   1.000
_cell.length_b   1.000
_cell.length_c   1.000
_cell.angle_alpha   90.00
_cell.angle_beta   90.00
_cell.angle_gamma   90.00
#
_symmetry.space_group_name_H-M   'P 1'
#
loop_
_entity.id
_entity.type
_entity.pdbx_description
1 polymer ?
#
loop_
_entity_poly.entity_id
_entity_poly.type
_entity_poly.pdbx_seq_one_letter_code
_entity_poly.pdbx_strand_id
1 'polypeptide(L)'
;MTTRISHVARTFRTTTFRTIALAVALSAITATAASAQAAISEPAAYQALYPYRDVLNNGAPTPAARLVLLPPAVLQALQAQESGIGVVRVPRRSSHRAGR
;
A
#
# COMPACT_ATOMS: atom_id res chain seq x y z
N MET A 1 -30.63 -58.52 -7.28
CA MET A 1 -30.86 -57.49 -6.23
C MET A 1 -29.50 -56.99 -5.71
N THR A 2 -28.77 -56.17 -6.48
CA THR A 2 -27.37 -55.76 -6.18
C THR A 2 -27.06 -54.29 -6.58
N THR A 3 -28.11 -53.51 -6.85
CA THR A 3 -28.00 -52.18 -7.46
C THR A 3 -27.80 -51.03 -6.45
N ARG A 4 -28.16 -51.24 -5.18
CA ARG A 4 -28.08 -50.15 -4.17
C ARG A 4 -26.70 -50.00 -3.53
N ILE A 5 -25.99 -51.11 -3.32
CA ILE A 5 -24.65 -51.11 -2.71
C ILE A 5 -23.62 -50.49 -3.67
N SER A 6 -23.74 -50.78 -4.96
CA SER A 6 -22.89 -50.22 -6.02
C SER A 6 -23.10 -48.72 -6.24
N HIS A 7 -24.33 -48.23 -6.04
CA HIS A 7 -24.62 -46.79 -6.10
C HIS A 7 -23.98 -46.03 -4.94
N VAL A 8 -24.09 -46.54 -3.72
CA VAL A 8 -23.47 -45.93 -2.52
C VAL A 8 -21.95 -45.94 -2.62
N ALA A 9 -21.33 -47.03 -3.06
CA ALA A 9 -19.88 -47.10 -3.26
C ALA A 9 -19.39 -46.11 -4.34
N ARG A 10 -20.19 -45.91 -5.40
CA ARG A 10 -19.88 -44.96 -6.48
C ARG A 10 -19.98 -43.50 -5.99
N THR A 11 -21.01 -43.15 -5.22
CA THR A 11 -21.16 -41.80 -4.66
C THR A 11 -20.06 -41.47 -3.65
N PHE A 12 -19.72 -42.39 -2.73
CA PHE A 12 -18.60 -42.22 -1.79
C PHE A 12 -17.27 -42.00 -2.51
N ARG A 13 -17.00 -42.75 -3.58
CA ARG A 13 -15.79 -42.55 -4.39
C ARG A 13 -15.76 -41.15 -5.00
N THR A 14 -16.87 -40.69 -5.58
CA THR A 14 -16.94 -39.35 -6.20
C THR A 14 -16.79 -38.21 -5.21
N THR A 15 -17.31 -38.34 -3.98
CA THR A 15 -17.15 -37.32 -2.94
C THR A 15 -15.70 -37.23 -2.48
N THR A 16 -15.03 -38.37 -2.25
CA THR A 16 -13.62 -38.39 -1.84
C THR A 16 -12.68 -37.84 -2.92
N PHE A 17 -12.91 -38.16 -4.20
CA PHE A 17 -12.12 -37.56 -5.28
C PHE A 17 -12.31 -36.04 -5.37
N ARG A 18 -13.54 -35.57 -5.19
CA ARG A 18 -13.85 -34.13 -5.19
C ARG A 18 -13.20 -33.40 -4.01
N THR A 19 -13.19 -33.98 -2.81
CA THR A 19 -12.56 -33.36 -1.64
C THR A 19 -11.04 -33.29 -1.80
N ILE A 20 -10.40 -34.34 -2.32
CA ILE A 20 -8.96 -34.33 -2.61
C ILE A 20 -8.64 -33.29 -3.69
N ALA A 21 -9.41 -33.23 -4.77
CA ALA A 21 -9.22 -32.23 -5.82
C ALA A 21 -9.38 -30.80 -5.28
N LEU A 22 -10.38 -30.57 -4.42
CA LEU A 22 -10.57 -29.28 -3.74
C LEU A 22 -9.39 -28.94 -2.82
N ALA A 23 -8.92 -29.89 -2.02
CA ALA A 23 -7.79 -29.69 -1.12
C ALA A 23 -6.51 -29.38 -1.90
N VAL A 24 -6.27 -30.07 -3.02
CA VAL A 24 -5.12 -29.81 -3.91
C VAL A 24 -5.24 -28.42 -4.55
N ALA A 25 -6.43 -28.05 -5.05
CA ALA A 25 -6.67 -26.72 -5.61
C ALA A 25 -6.48 -25.62 -4.56
N LEU A 26 -7.03 -25.79 -3.36
CA LEU A 26 -6.84 -24.84 -2.25
C LEU A 26 -5.37 -24.75 -1.87
N SER A 27 -4.67 -25.88 -1.73
CA SER A 27 -3.25 -25.93 -1.41
C SER A 27 -2.40 -25.22 -2.45
N ALA A 28 -2.72 -25.39 -3.74
CA ALA A 28 -2.03 -24.71 -4.84
C ALA A 28 -2.27 -23.20 -4.81
N ILE A 29 -3.50 -22.76 -4.53
CA ILE A 29 -3.84 -21.34 -4.38
C ILE A 29 -3.09 -20.74 -3.18
N THR A 30 -3.08 -21.42 -2.03
CA THR A 30 -2.40 -20.94 -0.83
C THR A 30 -0.88 -20.92 -0.97
N ALA A 31 -0.28 -21.90 -1.68
CA ALA A 31 1.15 -21.92 -1.95
C ALA A 31 1.57 -20.82 -2.94
N THR A 32 0.72 -20.55 -3.93
CA THR A 32 0.92 -19.44 -4.90
C THR A 32 0.77 -18.08 -4.22
N ALA A 33 -0.20 -17.93 -3.31
CA ALA A 33 -0.31 -16.73 -2.49
C ALA A 33 0.92 -16.58 -1.57
N ALA A 34 1.29 -17.60 -0.79
CA ALA A 34 2.43 -17.51 0.13
C ALA A 34 3.75 -17.13 -0.58
N SER A 35 3.97 -17.59 -1.81
CA SER A 35 5.14 -17.22 -2.63
C SER A 35 5.07 -15.79 -3.17
N ALA A 36 3.88 -15.27 -3.50
CA ALA A 36 3.69 -13.86 -3.82
C ALA A 36 3.92 -12.95 -2.60
N GLN A 37 3.55 -13.41 -1.39
CA GLN A 37 3.84 -12.70 -0.14
C GLN A 37 5.31 -12.75 0.27
N ALA A 38 6.05 -13.82 -0.07
CA ALA A 38 7.49 -13.89 0.15
C ALA A 38 8.26 -12.84 -0.67
N ALA A 39 7.74 -12.43 -1.83
CA ALA A 39 8.29 -11.31 -2.60
C ALA A 39 8.05 -9.92 -1.94
N ILE A 40 7.22 -9.86 -0.90
CA ILE A 40 6.96 -8.65 -0.09
C ILE A 40 7.80 -8.69 1.21
N SER A 41 8.54 -9.78 1.48
CA SER A 41 9.27 -9.98 2.74
C SER A 41 10.51 -9.10 2.91
N GLU A 42 10.94 -8.36 1.89
CA GLU A 42 12.07 -7.44 2.00
C GLU A 42 11.61 -5.99 1.82
N PRO A 43 11.09 -5.33 2.89
CA PRO A 43 10.85 -3.90 2.89
C PRO A 43 12.05 -3.08 2.42
N ALA A 44 13.27 -3.59 2.66
CA ALA A 44 14.52 -3.00 2.19
C ALA A 44 14.69 -3.08 0.66
N ALA A 45 14.35 -4.21 0.03
CA ALA A 45 14.46 -4.39 -1.41
C ALA A 45 13.46 -3.49 -2.18
N TYR A 46 12.23 -3.35 -1.66
CA TYR A 46 11.25 -2.43 -2.23
C TYR A 46 11.72 -0.97 -2.12
N GLN A 47 12.29 -0.56 -0.99
CA GLN A 47 12.83 0.79 -0.84
C GLN A 47 14.04 1.05 -1.74
N ALA A 48 14.89 0.05 -1.98
CA ALA A 48 16.01 0.17 -2.92
C ALA A 48 15.55 0.38 -4.38
N LEU A 49 14.48 -0.31 -4.80
CA LEU A 49 13.91 -0.17 -6.15
C LEU A 49 13.04 1.09 -6.30
N TYR A 50 12.38 1.52 -5.23
CA TYR A 50 11.45 2.64 -5.22
C TYR A 50 11.81 3.65 -4.11
N PRO A 51 12.91 4.40 -4.24
CA PRO A 51 13.43 5.29 -3.18
C PRO A 51 12.48 6.43 -2.78
N TYR A 52 11.48 6.72 -3.61
CA TYR A 52 10.47 7.76 -3.37
C TYR A 52 9.10 7.21 -2.94
N ARG A 53 9.00 5.89 -2.68
CA ARG A 53 7.79 5.21 -2.23
C ARG A 53 7.99 4.65 -0.82
N ASP A 54 7.13 5.05 0.10
CA ASP A 54 7.20 4.64 1.49
C ASP A 54 6.40 3.35 1.74
N VAL A 55 7.12 2.24 2.00
CA VAL A 55 6.53 0.91 2.26
C VAL A 55 5.56 0.94 3.46
N LEU A 56 5.89 1.71 4.50
CA LEU A 56 5.07 1.75 5.72
C LEU A 56 3.75 2.49 5.51
N ASN A 57 3.67 3.29 4.44
CA ASN A 57 2.51 4.07 4.05
C ASN A 57 1.94 3.62 2.70
N ASN A 58 1.91 2.31 2.44
CA ASN A 58 1.30 1.71 1.24
C ASN A 58 1.91 2.21 -0.09
N GLY A 59 3.20 2.59 -0.08
CA GLY A 59 3.85 3.19 -1.23
C GLY A 59 3.42 4.64 -1.49
N ALA A 60 2.98 5.37 -0.47
CA ALA A 60 2.79 6.82 -0.56
C ALA A 60 4.12 7.54 -0.88
N PRO A 61 4.08 8.74 -1.47
CA PRO A 61 5.29 9.51 -1.72
C PRO A 61 6.02 9.84 -0.42
N THR A 62 7.33 9.61 -0.39
CA THR A 62 8.16 9.98 0.77
C THR A 62 8.12 11.49 1.02
N PRO A 63 8.40 11.97 2.25
CA PRO A 63 8.43 13.40 2.55
C PRO A 63 9.32 14.19 1.58
N ALA A 64 10.51 13.67 1.25
CA ALA A 64 11.40 14.27 0.26
C ALA A 64 10.78 14.35 -1.14
N ALA A 65 10.10 13.29 -1.58
CA ALA A 65 9.39 13.28 -2.87
C ALA A 65 8.26 14.33 -2.90
N ARG A 66 7.54 14.51 -1.78
CA ARG A 66 6.48 15.52 -1.68
C ARG A 66 7.03 16.93 -1.83
N LEU A 67 8.19 17.23 -1.26
CA LEU A 67 8.83 18.55 -1.35
C LEU A 67 9.13 18.96 -2.79
N VAL A 68 9.44 18.02 -3.68
CA VAL A 68 9.69 18.31 -5.12
C VAL A 68 8.45 18.85 -5.82
N LEU A 69 7.25 18.46 -5.37
CA LEU A 69 5.99 18.95 -5.95
C LEU A 69 5.53 20.28 -5.34
N LEU A 70 6.18 20.78 -4.29
CA LEU A 70 5.77 22.02 -3.64
C LEU A 70 6.25 23.25 -4.43
N PRO A 71 5.44 24.34 -4.47
CA PRO A 71 5.88 25.60 -5.04
C PRO A 71 7.09 26.19 -4.29
N PRO A 72 7.97 26.95 -4.98
CA PRO A 72 9.17 27.54 -4.37
C PRO A 72 8.88 28.39 -3.12
N ALA A 73 7.77 29.13 -3.11
CA ALA A 73 7.35 29.96 -1.98
C ALA A 73 7.03 29.13 -0.73
N VAL A 74 6.52 27.90 -0.90
CA VAL A 74 6.19 27.01 0.22
C VAL A 74 7.47 26.36 0.76
N LEU A 75 8.40 25.99 -0.12
CA LEU A 75 9.73 25.50 0.28
C LEU A 75 10.51 26.56 1.06
N GLN A 76 10.50 27.82 0.60
CA GLN A 76 11.12 28.94 1.31
C GLN A 76 10.52 29.15 2.69
N ALA A 77 9.20 29.03 2.82
CA ALA A 77 8.53 29.12 4.12
C ALA A 77 8.94 27.98 5.06
N LEU A 78 8.96 26.74 4.58
CA LEU A 78 9.42 25.57 5.34
C LEU A 78 10.89 25.70 5.78
N GLN A 79 11.77 26.09 4.86
CA GLN A 79 13.19 26.29 5.16
C GLN A 79 13.42 27.40 6.19
N ALA A 80 12.59 28.45 6.16
CA ALA A 80 12.65 29.51 7.17
C ALA A 80 12.03 29.10 8.52
N GLN A 81 11.12 28.12 8.55
CA GLN A 81 10.67 27.50 9.79
C GLN A 81 11.76 26.60 10.39
N GLU A 82 12.49 25.86 9.56
CA GLU A 82 13.60 24.99 9.99
C GLU A 82 14.85 25.77 10.42
N SER A 83 15.10 26.95 9.85
CA SER A 83 16.30 27.74 10.15
C SER A 83 16.31 28.34 11.57
N GLY A 84 15.20 28.24 12.31
CA GLY A 84 15.03 28.91 13.61
C GLY A 84 14.90 30.44 13.50
N ILE A 85 14.94 30.99 12.28
CA ILE A 85 14.78 32.41 11.99
C ILE A 85 13.31 32.61 11.61
N GLY A 86 12.45 32.77 12.61
CA GLY A 86 11.02 32.92 12.41
C GLY A 86 10.69 33.96 11.33
N VAL A 87 9.93 33.55 10.30
CA VAL A 87 9.46 34.46 9.26
C VAL A 87 8.52 35.48 9.91
N VAL A 88 9.00 36.71 10.10
CA VAL A 88 8.15 37.82 10.50
C VAL A 88 7.23 38.15 9.32
N ARG A 89 6.02 37.59 9.33
CA ARG A 89 4.93 38.10 8.50
C ARG A 89 4.53 39.45 9.05
N VAL A 90 5.12 40.51 8.51
CA VAL A 90 4.64 41.87 8.77
C VAL A 90 3.26 41.98 8.09
N PRO A 91 2.16 42.15 8.84
CA PRO A 91 0.89 42.46 8.21
C PRO A 91 1.06 43.80 7.49
N ARG A 92 0.90 43.81 6.16
CA ARG A 92 0.77 45.06 5.40
C ARG A 92 -0.52 45.71 5.84
N ARG A 93 -0.42 46.60 6.83
CA ARG A 93 -1.48 47.50 7.23
C ARG A 93 -1.74 48.43 6.04
N SER A 94 -2.72 48.09 5.19
CA SER A 94 -3.21 49.04 4.20
C SER A 94 -3.89 50.16 4.97
N SER A 95 -3.19 51.28 5.15
CA SER A 95 -3.81 52.51 5.60
C SER A 95 -4.76 52.97 4.49
N HIS A 96 -6.05 52.72 4.68
CA HIS A 96 -7.10 53.43 3.96
C HIS A 96 -6.99 54.91 4.38
N ARG A 97 -6.23 55.69 3.61
CA ARG A 97 -6.21 57.16 3.72
C ARG A 97 -7.40 57.68 2.93
N ALA A 98 -8.58 57.68 3.56
CA ALA A 98 -9.73 58.41 3.06
C ALA A 98 -9.40 59.91 3.13
N GLY A 99 -9.17 60.50 1.96
CA GLY A 99 -9.05 61.94 1.78
C GLY A 99 -10.36 62.62 2.16
N ARG A 100 -10.20 63.83 2.72
CA ARG A 100 -11.28 64.74 3.07
C ARG A 100 -11.98 65.28 1.84
#